data_AF-A0A533ZMD5-F1
#
_entry.id   AF-A0A533ZMD5-F1
#
_cell.length_a   1.000
_cell.length_b   1.000
_cell.length_c   1.000
_cell.angle_alpha   90.00
_cell.angle_beta   90.00
_cell.angle_gamma   90.00
#
_symmetry.space_group_name_H-M   'P 1'
#
loop_
_entity.id
_entity.type
_entity.pdbx_description
1 polymer ?
#
loop_
_entity_poly.entity_id
_entity_poly.type
_entity_poly.pdbx_seq_one_letter_code
_entity_poly.pdbx_strand_id
1 'polypeptide(L)'
;MVFDVFAEGIGYELGGGGRYNHLIGRFGRDLPSTGFALDMDRLFRAMERIEDGYPSAQAEFLISAPIRHADRMFQVGQMLRQKGFRVVQAVVASPGLDAVGHAVAEGSRLGASAVVILGSPRVAADEALVVTEFPTGPDAGRSVKLAPKKVKIKDLLNLPIVRHPSSRVQPS
;
A
#
# COMPACT_ATOMS: atom_id res chain seq x y z
N MET A 1 -31.12 -25.29 10.64
CA MET A 1 -29.73 -25.11 11.05
C MET A 1 -29.39 -23.64 10.95
N VAL A 2 -28.80 -23.10 12.00
CA VAL A 2 -28.33 -21.71 12.14
C VAL A 2 -26.92 -21.77 12.70
N PHE A 3 -26.07 -20.80 12.37
CA PHE A 3 -24.71 -20.66 12.88
C PHE A 3 -24.35 -19.19 13.03
N ASP A 4 -23.38 -18.93 13.90
CA ASP A 4 -22.82 -17.59 14.15
C ASP A 4 -21.30 -17.61 13.90
N VAL A 5 -20.75 -16.46 13.54
CA VAL A 5 -19.33 -16.26 13.20
C VAL A 5 -18.67 -15.45 14.31
N PHE A 6 -17.61 -15.99 14.90
CA PHE A 6 -16.83 -15.32 15.94
C PHE A 6 -15.37 -15.19 15.51
N ALA A 7 -14.68 -14.18 16.04
CA ALA A 7 -13.24 -14.01 15.92
C ALA A 7 -12.59 -14.00 17.30
N GLU A 8 -11.36 -14.49 17.38
CA GLU A 8 -10.59 -14.51 18.62
C GLU A 8 -10.39 -13.08 19.16
N GLY A 9 -10.55 -12.90 20.48
CA GLY A 9 -10.45 -11.58 21.11
C GLY A 9 -11.67 -10.65 20.86
N ILE A 10 -12.69 -11.10 20.14
CA ILE A 10 -13.93 -10.36 19.90
C ILE A 10 -15.09 -10.99 20.66
N GLY A 11 -15.57 -10.30 21.70
CA GLY A 11 -16.63 -10.78 22.60
C GLY A 11 -18.05 -10.72 22.04
N TYR A 12 -18.23 -10.68 20.72
CA TYR A 12 -19.53 -10.60 20.05
C TYR A 12 -19.46 -11.26 18.66
N GLU A 13 -20.60 -11.73 18.12
CA GLU A 13 -20.62 -12.30 16.78
C GLU A 13 -20.36 -11.24 15.70
N LEU A 14 -19.58 -11.61 14.69
CA LEU A 14 -19.33 -10.79 13.50
C LEU A 14 -20.44 -10.94 12.46
N GLY A 15 -21.32 -11.92 12.64
CA GLY A 15 -22.39 -12.23 11.73
C GLY A 15 -22.85 -13.67 11.94
N GLY A 16 -23.71 -14.12 11.04
CA GLY A 16 -24.32 -15.44 11.16
C GLY A 16 -25.16 -15.77 9.95
N GLY A 17 -25.69 -16.98 9.95
CA GLY A 17 -26.43 -17.50 8.83
C GLY A 17 -27.19 -18.76 9.15
N GLY A 18 -27.82 -19.31 8.14
CA GLY A 18 -28.56 -20.54 8.29
C GLY A 18 -29.44 -20.85 7.10
N ARG A 19 -30.25 -21.89 7.28
CA ARG A 19 -31.25 -22.31 6.30
C ARG A 19 -32.53 -21.53 6.48
N TYR A 20 -33.06 -21.03 5.37
CA TYR A 20 -34.31 -20.29 5.28
C TYR A 20 -35.14 -20.81 4.09
N ASN A 21 -35.37 -22.13 4.07
CA ASN A 21 -36.03 -22.84 2.96
C ASN A 21 -37.36 -22.22 2.51
N HIS A 22 -38.10 -21.57 3.42
CA HIS A 22 -39.42 -21.00 3.10
C HIS A 22 -39.38 -19.56 2.58
N LEU A 23 -38.19 -18.95 2.43
CA LEU A 23 -38.07 -17.57 1.97
C LEU A 23 -38.49 -17.43 0.51
N ILE A 24 -37.93 -18.25 -0.38
CA ILE A 24 -38.23 -18.19 -1.82
C ILE A 24 -39.64 -18.71 -2.11
N GLY A 25 -40.17 -19.60 -1.27
CA GLY A 25 -41.56 -20.06 -1.34
C GLY A 25 -42.58 -18.91 -1.33
N ARG A 26 -42.27 -17.78 -0.65
CA ARG A 26 -43.12 -16.57 -0.64
C ARG A 26 -43.09 -15.79 -1.96
N PHE A 27 -42.16 -16.08 -2.85
CA PHE A 27 -41.98 -15.44 -4.15
C PHE A 27 -42.31 -16.38 -5.33
N GLY A 28 -42.99 -17.51 -5.07
CA GLY A 28 -43.62 -18.34 -6.11
C GLY A 28 -42.90 -19.64 -6.49
N ARG A 29 -41.80 -20.00 -5.82
CA ARG A 29 -41.16 -21.33 -5.95
C ARG A 29 -40.64 -21.81 -4.61
N ASP A 30 -41.09 -22.97 -4.16
CA ASP A 30 -40.55 -23.56 -2.94
C ASP A 30 -39.18 -24.22 -3.23
N LEU A 31 -38.11 -23.58 -2.74
CA LEU A 31 -36.73 -23.99 -3.03
C LEU A 31 -35.89 -23.93 -1.74
N PRO A 32 -35.08 -24.97 -1.46
CA PRO A 32 -34.18 -24.96 -0.32
C PRO A 32 -33.22 -23.77 -0.42
N SER A 33 -33.05 -23.04 0.68
CA SER A 33 -32.30 -21.78 0.70
C SER A 33 -31.44 -21.70 1.95
N THR A 34 -30.21 -21.22 1.80
CA THR A 34 -29.24 -21.02 2.88
C THR A 34 -28.31 -19.86 2.53
N GLY A 35 -27.78 -19.19 3.55
CA GLY A 35 -26.87 -18.06 3.39
C GLY A 35 -26.47 -17.47 4.73
N PHE A 36 -25.65 -16.43 4.70
CA PHE A 36 -25.15 -15.73 5.87
C PHE A 36 -24.97 -14.25 5.58
N ALA A 37 -24.86 -13.46 6.63
CA ALA A 37 -24.50 -12.06 6.57
C ALA A 37 -23.43 -11.77 7.62
N LEU A 38 -22.54 -10.84 7.30
CA LEU A 38 -21.57 -10.28 8.23
C LEU A 38 -21.93 -8.82 8.49
N ASP A 39 -21.71 -8.40 9.72
CA ASP A 39 -21.78 -7.01 10.14
C ASP A 39 -20.44 -6.34 9.82
N MET A 40 -20.44 -5.44 8.85
CA MET A 40 -19.23 -4.78 8.36
C MET A 40 -18.58 -3.90 9.44
N ASP A 41 -19.37 -3.23 10.28
CA ASP A 41 -18.83 -2.37 11.34
C ASP A 41 -18.13 -3.21 12.41
N ARG A 42 -18.72 -4.35 12.77
CA ARG A 42 -18.12 -5.33 13.66
C ARG A 42 -16.85 -5.94 13.07
N LEU A 43 -16.85 -6.23 11.77
CA LEU A 43 -15.69 -6.74 11.08
C LEU A 43 -14.53 -5.72 11.10
N PHE A 44 -14.79 -4.45 10.79
CA PHE A 44 -13.76 -3.41 10.83
C PHE A 44 -13.18 -3.25 12.25
N ARG A 45 -14.02 -3.23 13.28
CA ARG A 45 -13.57 -3.17 14.69
C ARG A 45 -12.76 -4.40 15.10
N ALA A 46 -13.11 -5.58 14.59
CA ALA A 46 -12.34 -6.77 14.84
C ALA A 46 -10.94 -6.68 14.21
N MET A 47 -10.86 -6.14 12.99
CA MET A 47 -9.61 -5.96 12.28
C MET A 47 -8.70 -4.88 12.89
N GLU A 48 -9.26 -3.83 13.53
CA GLU A 48 -8.46 -2.84 14.28
C GLU A 48 -7.68 -3.45 15.46
N ARG A 49 -8.12 -4.59 16.00
CA ARG A 49 -7.44 -5.28 17.10
C ARG A 49 -6.32 -6.21 16.64
N ILE A 50 -6.13 -6.38 15.33
CA ILE A 50 -5.04 -7.17 14.78
C ILE A 50 -3.77 -6.32 14.88
N GLU A 51 -2.87 -6.69 15.80
CA GLU A 51 -1.64 -5.93 16.13
C GLU A 51 -0.69 -5.73 14.94
N ASP A 52 -0.73 -6.63 13.95
CA ASP A 52 0.09 -6.53 12.74
C ASP A 52 -0.38 -5.43 11.77
N GLY A 53 -1.49 -4.75 12.09
CA GLY A 53 -2.07 -3.71 11.26
C GLY A 53 -2.55 -4.22 9.90
N TYR A 54 -3.14 -3.33 9.12
CA TYR A 54 -3.38 -3.62 7.71
C TYR A 54 -2.07 -3.46 6.97
N PRO A 55 -1.78 -4.28 5.94
CA PRO A 55 -0.84 -3.83 4.92
C PRO A 55 -1.40 -2.51 4.39
N SER A 56 -0.76 -1.39 4.76
CA SER A 56 -0.93 -0.12 4.08
C SER A 56 -0.80 -0.38 2.57
N ALA A 57 -1.34 0.49 1.72
CA ALA A 57 -1.07 0.39 0.29
C ALA A 57 0.44 0.58 0.06
N GLN A 58 1.21 -0.49 0.20
CA GLN A 58 2.65 -0.46 0.30
C GLN A 58 3.21 -0.11 -1.08
N ALA A 59 3.48 1.16 -1.32
CA ALA A 59 4.12 1.55 -2.57
C ALA A 59 5.44 0.76 -2.71
N GLU A 60 5.79 0.29 -3.90
CA GLU A 60 7.14 -0.24 -4.08
C GLU A 60 8.11 0.93 -4.25
N PHE A 61 7.67 1.98 -4.94
CA PHE A 61 8.41 3.22 -5.10
C PHE A 61 7.58 4.46 -4.75
N LEU A 62 8.19 5.37 -4.02
CA LEU A 62 7.83 6.79 -4.03
C LEU A 62 8.86 7.54 -4.87
N ILE A 63 8.42 8.25 -5.91
CA ILE A 63 9.28 9.12 -6.70
C ILE A 63 8.95 10.57 -6.35
N SER A 64 9.97 11.32 -5.93
CA SER A 64 9.86 12.73 -5.62
C SER A 64 10.77 13.57 -6.49
N ALA A 65 10.26 14.70 -6.97
CA ALA A 65 11.01 15.64 -7.76
C ALA A 65 10.46 17.06 -7.60
N PRO A 66 11.28 18.10 -7.78
CA PRO A 66 10.78 19.46 -7.98
C PRO A 66 9.86 19.55 -9.20
N ILE A 67 8.90 20.47 -9.18
CA ILE A 67 7.91 20.63 -10.26
C ILE A 67 8.52 20.79 -11.66
N ARG A 68 9.66 21.47 -11.77
CA ARG A 68 10.42 21.63 -13.03
C ARG A 68 10.93 20.31 -13.64
N HIS A 69 10.94 19.23 -12.85
CA HIS A 69 11.32 17.88 -13.27
C HIS A 69 10.12 16.93 -13.31
N ALA A 70 8.89 17.46 -13.36
CA ALA A 70 7.66 16.66 -13.42
C ALA A 70 7.63 15.71 -14.62
N ASP A 71 8.08 16.15 -15.80
CA ASP A 71 8.16 15.29 -16.99
C ASP A 71 9.06 14.08 -16.75
N ARG A 72 10.22 14.31 -16.14
CA ARG A 72 11.17 13.24 -15.81
C ARG A 72 10.61 12.31 -14.75
N MET A 73 9.96 12.85 -13.72
CA MET A 73 9.26 12.07 -12.70
C MET A 73 8.18 11.19 -13.34
N PHE A 74 7.40 11.74 -14.27
CA PHE A 74 6.38 11.01 -15.03
C PHE A 74 6.99 9.86 -15.83
N GLN A 75 8.04 10.13 -16.62
CA GLN A 75 8.75 9.11 -17.41
C GLN A 75 9.30 7.97 -16.55
N VAL A 76 9.99 8.28 -15.45
CA VAL A 76 10.55 7.25 -14.55
C VAL A 76 9.44 6.46 -13.87
N GLY A 77 8.35 7.12 -13.45
CA GLY A 77 7.20 6.45 -12.89
C GLY A 77 6.51 5.52 -13.89
N GLN A 78 6.37 5.94 -15.15
CA GLN A 78 5.82 5.11 -16.20
C GLN A 78 6.71 3.89 -16.49
N MET A 79 8.03 4.07 -16.58
CA MET A 79 9.00 2.98 -16.76
C MET A 79 8.87 1.91 -15.66
N LEU A 80 8.76 2.33 -14.40
CA LEU A 80 8.59 1.42 -13.26
C LEU A 80 7.22 0.73 -13.27
N ARG A 81 6.14 1.48 -13.54
CA ARG A 81 4.78 0.92 -13.65
C ARG A 81 4.66 -0.11 -14.78
N GLN A 82 5.31 0.11 -15.91
CA GLN A 82 5.36 -0.86 -17.03
C GLN A 82 6.04 -2.18 -16.65
N LYS A 83 6.87 -2.19 -15.60
CA LYS A 83 7.49 -3.40 -15.04
C LYS A 83 6.69 -4.02 -13.89
N GLY A 84 5.47 -3.52 -13.68
CA GLY A 84 4.51 -4.04 -12.69
C GLY A 84 4.65 -3.43 -11.29
N PHE A 85 5.51 -2.41 -11.11
CA PHE A 85 5.69 -1.80 -9.80
C PHE A 85 4.58 -0.82 -9.45
N ARG A 86 4.17 -0.81 -8.18
CA ARG A 86 3.29 0.21 -7.58
C ARG A 86 4.09 1.46 -7.27
N VAL A 87 3.76 2.55 -7.94
CA VAL A 87 4.53 3.80 -7.87
C VAL A 87 3.65 4.98 -7.51
N VAL A 88 4.03 5.67 -6.42
CA VAL A 88 3.50 6.97 -6.02
C VAL A 88 4.45 8.07 -6.49
N GLN A 89 3.89 9.20 -6.92
CA GLN A 89 4.65 10.37 -7.37
C GLN A 89 4.27 11.57 -6.51
N ALA A 90 5.26 12.28 -5.98
CA ALA A 90 5.05 13.43 -5.10
C ALA A 90 5.95 14.60 -5.51
N VAL A 91 5.34 15.71 -5.92
CA VAL A 91 6.07 16.94 -6.22
C VAL A 91 6.50 17.59 -4.92
N VAL A 92 7.77 18.00 -4.83
CA VAL A 92 8.30 18.78 -3.70
C VAL A 92 8.50 20.24 -4.10
N ALA A 93 8.07 21.15 -3.23
CA ALA A 93 8.13 22.59 -3.46
C ALA A 93 9.56 23.15 -3.44
N SER A 94 10.46 22.57 -2.63
CA SER A 94 11.83 23.07 -2.46
C SER A 94 12.88 21.97 -2.68
N PRO A 95 13.80 22.11 -3.64
CA PRO A 95 14.94 21.20 -3.80
C PRO A 95 15.97 21.48 -2.70
N GLY A 96 16.28 20.50 -1.85
CA GLY A 96 17.27 20.71 -0.77
C GLY A 96 17.51 19.49 0.12
N LEU A 97 18.28 19.69 1.21
CA LEU A 97 18.52 18.68 2.26
C LEU A 97 17.22 18.23 2.94
N ASP A 98 16.30 19.16 3.13
CA ASP A 98 15.00 18.90 3.72
C ASP A 98 14.10 18.05 2.80
N ALA A 99 14.31 18.12 1.47
CA ALA A 99 13.53 17.34 0.50
C ALA A 99 13.73 15.83 0.66
N VAL A 100 14.93 15.39 1.10
CA VAL A 100 15.18 13.96 1.38
C VAL A 100 14.42 13.54 2.62
N GLY A 101 14.43 14.35 3.68
CA GLY A 101 13.69 14.09 4.92
C GLY A 101 12.19 14.00 4.67
N HIS A 102 11.61 14.98 3.98
CA HIS A 102 10.18 15.00 3.63
C HIS A 102 9.80 13.82 2.74
N ALA A 103 10.59 13.52 1.71
CA ALA A 103 10.30 12.39 0.82
C ALA A 103 10.40 11.05 1.57
N VAL A 104 11.35 10.90 2.49
CA VAL A 104 11.45 9.70 3.33
C VAL A 104 10.27 9.61 4.31
N ALA A 105 9.88 10.69 4.97
CA ALA A 105 8.72 10.70 5.87
C ALA A 105 7.44 10.30 5.14
N GLU A 106 7.24 10.82 3.92
CA GLU A 106 6.11 10.43 3.07
C GLU A 106 6.23 8.98 2.60
N GLY A 107 7.43 8.53 2.23
CA GLY A 107 7.71 7.13 1.89
C GLY A 107 7.39 6.18 3.04
N SER A 108 7.78 6.52 4.27
CA SER A 108 7.46 5.78 5.50
C SER A 108 5.96 5.65 5.71
N ARG A 109 5.21 6.76 5.54
CA ARG A 109 3.75 6.81 5.70
C ARG A 109 3.03 5.93 4.67
N LEU A 110 3.54 5.91 3.45
CA LEU A 110 3.02 5.09 2.35
C LEU A 110 3.48 3.63 2.41
N GLY A 111 4.31 3.26 3.38
CA GLY A 111 4.93 1.92 3.42
C GLY A 111 5.75 1.63 2.17
N ALA A 112 6.44 2.65 1.65
CA ALA A 112 7.26 2.52 0.46
C ALA A 112 8.46 1.59 0.70
N SER A 113 8.83 0.76 -0.28
CA SER A 113 10.10 0.00 -0.21
C SER A 113 11.32 0.82 -0.64
N ALA A 114 11.12 1.83 -1.49
CA ALA A 114 12.18 2.73 -1.93
C ALA A 114 11.64 4.15 -2.16
N VAL A 115 12.45 5.14 -1.76
CA VAL A 115 12.22 6.55 -2.07
C VAL A 115 13.27 7.01 -3.08
N VAL A 116 12.83 7.53 -4.21
CA VAL A 116 13.64 7.95 -5.35
C VAL A 116 13.49 9.46 -5.54
N ILE A 117 14.58 10.20 -5.47
CA ILE A 117 14.58 11.66 -5.58
C ILE A 117 15.31 12.07 -6.84
N LEU A 118 14.58 12.72 -7.75
CA LEU A 118 15.07 13.17 -9.04
C LEU A 118 15.38 14.67 -9.04
N GLY A 119 16.37 15.09 -9.84
CA GLY A 119 16.69 16.51 -10.02
C GLY A 119 17.29 17.18 -8.78
N SER A 120 17.90 16.38 -7.88
CA SER A 120 18.72 16.90 -6.80
C SER A 120 20.01 17.50 -7.38
N PRO A 121 20.50 18.66 -6.89
CA PRO A 121 21.77 19.23 -7.31
C PRO A 121 22.99 18.31 -7.11
N ARG A 122 22.83 17.20 -6.36
CA ARG A 122 23.90 16.26 -6.00
C ARG A 122 24.10 15.11 -6.99
N VAL A 123 23.25 14.98 -8.01
CA VAL A 123 23.24 13.84 -8.94
C VAL A 123 23.16 14.30 -10.39
N ALA A 124 23.68 13.48 -11.30
CA ALA A 124 23.55 13.72 -12.74
C ALA A 124 22.10 13.55 -13.22
N ALA A 125 21.78 14.00 -14.43
CA ALA A 125 20.43 13.91 -15.00
C ALA A 125 19.92 12.47 -15.20
N ASP A 126 20.83 11.51 -15.34
CA ASP A 126 20.54 10.08 -15.47
C ASP A 126 20.63 9.33 -14.14
N GLU A 127 20.76 10.05 -13.02
CA GLU A 127 20.88 9.53 -11.67
C GLU A 127 19.76 10.02 -10.75
N ALA A 128 19.54 9.28 -9.68
CA ALA A 128 18.63 9.61 -8.60
C ALA A 128 19.34 9.41 -7.25
N LEU A 129 18.90 10.16 -6.24
CA LEU A 129 19.17 9.78 -4.85
C LEU A 129 18.13 8.76 -4.42
N VAL A 130 18.57 7.62 -3.91
CA VAL A 130 17.71 6.52 -3.50
C VAL A 130 17.93 6.23 -2.03
N VAL A 131 16.83 6.10 -1.29
CA VAL A 131 16.81 5.61 0.09
C VAL A 131 15.96 4.35 0.13
N THR A 132 16.51 3.27 0.68
CA THR A 132 15.82 1.98 0.87
C THR A 132 15.78 1.54 2.34
N GLU A 133 16.53 2.23 3.20
CA GLU A 133 16.66 1.95 4.62
C GLU A 133 15.99 3.10 5.40
N PHE A 134 14.71 2.92 5.75
CA PHE A 134 13.92 3.86 6.54
C PHE A 134 12.77 3.11 7.23
N PRO A 135 12.31 3.57 8.39
CA PRO A 135 11.26 2.87 9.13
C PRO A 135 9.92 2.97 8.40
N THR A 136 9.17 1.88 8.39
CA THR A 136 7.82 1.78 7.80
C THR A 136 6.86 1.17 8.83
N GLY A 137 5.55 1.29 8.59
CA GLY A 137 4.55 0.70 9.49
C GLY A 137 4.52 1.37 10.87
N PRO A 138 4.43 0.62 11.99
CA PRO A 138 4.35 1.17 13.35
C PRO A 138 5.53 2.07 13.75
N ASP A 139 6.71 1.86 13.13
CA ASP A 139 7.91 2.67 13.38
C ASP A 139 7.99 3.93 12.49
N ALA A 140 7.01 4.16 11.60
CA ALA A 140 6.99 5.32 10.71
C ALA A 140 7.05 6.63 11.52
N GLY A 141 8.08 7.45 11.25
CA GLY A 141 8.31 8.71 11.97
C GLY A 141 9.46 8.66 13.00
N ARG A 142 10.03 7.49 13.27
CA ARG A 142 11.25 7.39 14.09
C ARG A 142 12.43 8.03 13.35
N SER A 143 13.13 8.95 14.00
CA SER A 143 14.33 9.58 13.44
C SER A 143 15.43 8.55 13.24
N VAL A 144 15.80 8.31 11.98
CA VAL A 144 16.92 7.45 11.59
C VAL A 144 17.88 8.26 10.73
N LYS A 145 19.19 7.96 10.83
CA LYS A 145 20.20 8.58 9.98
C LYS A 145 19.99 8.12 8.54
N LEU A 146 19.56 9.03 7.68
CA LEU A 146 19.34 8.76 6.27
C LEU A 146 20.67 8.64 5.52
N ALA A 147 20.81 7.57 4.72
CA ALA A 147 21.98 7.31 3.89
C ALA A 147 21.57 7.18 2.40
N PRO A 148 21.24 8.29 1.72
CA PRO A 148 20.88 8.25 0.30
C PRO A 148 22.05 7.80 -0.57
N LYS A 149 21.80 6.85 -1.47
CA LYS A 149 22.76 6.32 -2.45
C LYS A 149 22.49 6.93 -3.82
N LYS A 150 23.53 7.24 -4.61
CA LYS A 150 23.37 7.63 -6.01
C LYS A 150 23.16 6.38 -6.86
N VAL A 151 22.09 6.33 -7.63
CA VAL A 151 21.74 5.18 -8.47
C VAL A 151 21.36 5.68 -9.85
N LYS A 152 21.83 5.02 -10.91
CA LYS A 152 21.39 5.32 -12.27
C LYS A 152 19.92 4.96 -12.43
N ILE A 153 19.17 5.76 -13.17
CA ILE A 153 17.73 5.56 -13.35
C ILE A 153 17.41 4.17 -13.94
N LYS A 154 18.25 3.66 -14.84
CA LYS A 154 18.12 2.31 -15.41
C LYS A 154 18.26 1.19 -14.39
N ASP A 155 19.00 1.42 -13.31
CA ASP A 155 19.32 0.41 -12.29
C ASP A 155 18.27 0.38 -11.17
N LEU A 156 17.30 1.30 -11.18
CA LEU A 156 16.16 1.29 -10.24
C LEU A 156 15.38 -0.04 -10.27
N LEU A 157 15.35 -0.70 -11.43
CA LEU A 157 14.70 -2.01 -11.62
C LEU A 157 15.38 -3.15 -10.87
N ASN A 158 16.65 -2.97 -10.50
CA ASN A 158 17.49 -3.98 -9.85
C ASN A 158 17.60 -3.75 -8.34
N LEU A 159 16.89 -2.75 -7.80
CA LEU A 159 16.93 -2.48 -6.37
C LEU A 159 16.30 -3.65 -5.59
N PRO A 160 16.88 -4.04 -4.44
CA PRO A 160 16.33 -5.08 -3.58
C PRO A 160 15.12 -4.54 -2.80
N ILE A 161 14.01 -4.33 -3.50
CA ILE A 161 12.76 -3.84 -2.90
C ILE A 161 11.83 -5.00 -2.54
N VAL A 162 11.06 -4.83 -1.47
CA VAL A 162 10.00 -5.78 -1.12
C VAL A 162 8.89 -5.62 -2.15
N ARG A 163 8.69 -6.66 -2.96
CA ARG A 163 7.52 -6.70 -3.84
C ARG A 163 6.31 -7.08 -3.03
N HIS A 164 5.32 -6.23 -3.07
CA HIS A 164 4.06 -6.51 -2.40
C HIS A 164 3.16 -7.27 -3.37
N PRO A 165 2.48 -8.34 -2.91
CA PRO A 165 1.63 -9.13 -3.78
C PRO A 165 0.61 -8.20 -4.43
N SER A 166 0.71 -8.08 -5.76
CA SER A 166 -0.31 -7.42 -6.56
C SER A 166 -1.61 -8.15 -6.28
N SER A 167 -2.69 -7.45 -5.96
CA SER A 167 -4.02 -8.03 -5.90
C SER A 167 -4.39 -8.55 -7.28
N ARG A 168 -3.92 -9.77 -7.63
CA ARG A 168 -4.48 -10.54 -8.72
C ARG A 168 -5.89 -10.90 -8.28
N VAL A 169 -6.85 -10.10 -8.74
CA VAL A 169 -8.16 -10.64 -9.03
C VAL A 169 -7.92 -11.71 -10.08
N GLN A 170 -7.91 -12.98 -9.65
CA GLN A 170 -7.97 -14.09 -10.59
C GLN A 170 -9.29 -13.95 -11.34
N PRO A 171 -9.29 -13.86 -12.69
CA PRO A 171 -10.54 -13.98 -13.43
C PRO A 171 -11.05 -15.41 -13.26
N SER A 172 -12.28 -15.52 -12.76
CA SER A 172 -13.06 -16.76 -12.70
C SER A 172 -13.35 -17.34 -14.07
#